data_AF-A0A1H5PTR4-F1
#
_entry.id   AF-A0A1H5PTR4-F1
#
_cell.length_a   1.000
_cell.length_b   1.000
_cell.length_c   1.000
_cell.angle_alpha   90.00
_cell.angle_beta   90.00
_cell.angle_gamma   90.00
#
_symmetry.space_group_name_H-M   'P 1'
#
loop_
_entity.id
_entity.type
_entity.pdbx_description
1 polymer ?
#
loop_
_entity_poly.entity_id
_entity_poly.type
_entity_poly.pdbx_seq_one_letter_code
_entity_poly.pdbx_strand_id
1 'polypeptide(L)'
;MPGADAEVPVLIVGGGPVGLTARALLERWGVPSLLVEKHRELSPFPRARLVNVRSMEIFRRLGVAERITAAAFAPEYGRVRFRDTLCAPDFAGAAMVGVRAAVAESPVVGVVTSQDRLEPTLLAAAGGEVRFGTGLVALEEEPEGVVAVLADGARGARTRVRARYVVAADGANSTVRDRLGIATTGPGALGEYTTVVFDADLAPWCAHQPAGVYFTAFGSFTPLYPEGGWAWFGPTPDGNGRPDWSGRVSHALGAGTEVRADVVRVQHWSMTAYVAERLRRGRVLLAGDAAHAVPPIGGLGMNAGVADAHNLAWKLAGVLQGWAEPALLDTYETERLPVAHETLRQAVANTHLLLQVQNLRKEQLRSGSSAPVELPWSERYFAQLGLVLGTVYDSAAVHARPEVPGTEYVPTARPGHRLPHHWLTPDRSTLDALGEWFTVLTPDPGPWRQHATGPWPLHVEPLPGDHADRYGLSLHGGALLVRPDGHVAARWEGPQPSGPALRAALTAVTSCAAERCSP
;
A
#
# COMPACT_ATOMS: atom_id res chain seq x y z
N MET A 1 25.20 -8.49 31.22
CA MET A 1 23.92 -8.04 30.62
C MET A 1 23.01 -9.25 30.59
N PRO A 2 21.80 -9.23 31.19
CA PRO A 2 20.90 -10.38 31.06
C PRO A 2 20.58 -10.60 29.58
N GLY A 3 20.77 -11.83 29.11
CA GLY A 3 20.64 -12.23 27.71
C GLY A 3 19.23 -11.97 27.16
N ALA A 4 19.08 -11.99 25.83
CA ALA A 4 17.75 -11.94 25.22
C ALA A 4 16.97 -13.23 25.54
N ASP A 5 15.67 -13.11 25.76
CA ASP A 5 14.78 -14.24 26.03
C ASP A 5 14.45 -15.02 24.74
N ALA A 6 14.60 -14.38 23.56
CA ALA A 6 14.47 -15.00 22.25
C ALA A 6 15.30 -14.27 21.19
N GLU A 7 15.67 -14.99 20.12
CA GLU A 7 16.34 -14.43 18.94
C GLU A 7 15.53 -14.70 17.66
N VAL A 8 15.41 -13.69 16.80
CA VAL A 8 14.72 -13.80 15.51
C VAL A 8 15.49 -13.07 14.41
N PRO A 9 15.43 -13.52 13.14
CA PRO A 9 15.99 -12.75 12.03
C PRO A 9 15.31 -11.39 11.86
N VAL A 10 13.98 -11.36 11.85
CA VAL A 10 13.20 -10.13 11.70
C VAL A 10 12.12 -10.02 12.78
N LEU A 11 12.09 -8.87 13.48
CA LEU A 11 10.96 -8.48 14.33
C LEU A 11 10.08 -7.48 13.56
N ILE A 12 8.79 -7.79 13.44
CA ILE A 12 7.78 -6.91 12.84
C ILE A 12 6.96 -6.31 13.97
N VAL A 13 6.91 -4.98 14.06
CA VAL A 13 6.15 -4.26 15.10
C VAL A 13 4.91 -3.66 14.46
N GLY A 14 3.73 -4.17 14.82
CA GLY A 14 2.43 -3.76 14.28
C GLY A 14 1.78 -4.85 13.43
N GLY A 15 0.54 -5.20 13.76
CA GLY A 15 -0.29 -6.24 13.14
C GLY A 15 -1.38 -5.71 12.20
N GLY A 16 -1.21 -4.51 11.66
CA GLY A 16 -2.07 -3.98 10.60
C GLY A 16 -1.74 -4.58 9.21
N PRO A 17 -2.39 -4.12 8.13
CA PRO A 17 -2.24 -4.69 6.78
C PRO A 17 -0.78 -4.73 6.30
N VAL A 18 0.00 -3.70 6.62
CA VAL A 18 1.42 -3.60 6.23
C VAL A 18 2.27 -4.63 6.95
N GLY A 19 2.13 -4.75 8.28
CA GLY A 19 2.88 -5.73 9.06
C GLY A 19 2.50 -7.17 8.73
N LEU A 20 1.19 -7.45 8.55
CA LEU A 20 0.71 -8.77 8.12
C LEU A 20 1.21 -9.13 6.70
N THR A 21 1.25 -8.16 5.78
CA THR A 21 1.83 -8.34 4.45
C THR A 21 3.33 -8.61 4.52
N ALA A 22 4.08 -7.84 5.31
CA ALA A 22 5.51 -8.04 5.50
C ALA A 22 5.80 -9.44 6.05
N ARG A 23 5.02 -9.91 7.03
CA ARG A 23 5.13 -11.26 7.59
C ARG A 23 4.92 -12.33 6.52
N ALA A 24 3.85 -12.22 5.72
CA ALA A 24 3.54 -13.19 4.68
C ALA A 24 4.59 -13.23 3.57
N LEU A 25 5.12 -12.07 3.17
CA LEU A 25 6.18 -12.00 2.19
C LEU A 25 7.50 -12.57 2.73
N LEU A 26 7.89 -12.25 3.96
CA LEU A 26 9.10 -12.80 4.57
C LEU A 26 9.02 -14.32 4.73
N GLU A 27 7.85 -14.86 5.08
CA GLU A 27 7.64 -16.32 5.15
C GLU A 27 7.78 -16.99 3.78
N ARG A 28 7.29 -16.36 2.71
CA ARG A 28 7.49 -16.83 1.33
C ARG A 28 8.96 -16.90 0.94
N TRP A 29 9.76 -15.95 1.43
CA TRP A 29 11.22 -15.97 1.29
C TRP A 29 11.92 -16.95 2.23
N GLY A 30 11.19 -17.66 3.10
CA GLY A 30 11.78 -18.54 4.12
C GLY A 30 12.56 -17.78 5.19
N VAL A 31 12.22 -16.51 5.47
CA VAL A 31 12.82 -15.70 6.53
C VAL A 31 11.97 -15.79 7.79
N PRO A 32 12.45 -16.44 8.87
CA PRO A 32 11.73 -16.48 10.14
C PRO A 32 11.51 -15.06 10.69
N SER A 33 10.27 -14.77 11.08
CA SER A 33 9.90 -13.50 11.66
C SER A 33 8.95 -13.66 12.84
N LEU A 34 9.05 -12.73 13.79
CA LEU A 34 8.09 -12.59 14.89
C LEU A 34 7.33 -11.29 14.67
N LEU A 35 6.00 -11.36 14.61
CA LEU A 35 5.15 -10.17 14.61
C LEU A 35 4.60 -9.91 16.01
N VAL A 36 4.65 -8.66 16.47
CA VAL A 36 4.05 -8.22 17.73
C VAL A 36 2.98 -7.16 17.47
N GLU A 37 1.83 -7.29 18.11
CA GLU A 37 0.71 -6.34 18.03
C GLU A 37 0.22 -6.01 19.43
N LYS A 38 0.12 -4.71 19.74
CA LYS A 38 -0.26 -4.23 21.09
C LYS A 38 -1.72 -4.50 21.43
N HIS A 39 -2.60 -4.55 20.42
CA HIS A 39 -4.00 -4.90 20.59
C HIS A 39 -4.17 -6.41 20.71
N ARG A 40 -5.19 -6.86 21.47
CA ARG A 40 -5.43 -8.29 21.74
C ARG A 40 -6.10 -9.03 20.58
N GLU A 41 -6.63 -8.28 19.64
CA GLU A 41 -7.37 -8.75 18.47
C GLU A 41 -7.18 -7.75 17.33
N LEU A 42 -7.52 -8.16 16.12
CA LEU A 42 -7.55 -7.29 14.94
C LEU A 42 -8.56 -6.14 15.15
N SER A 43 -8.30 -5.01 14.50
CA SER A 43 -9.12 -3.81 14.68
C SER A 43 -10.53 -4.05 14.11
N PRO A 44 -11.60 -3.94 14.91
CA PRO A 44 -12.97 -4.12 14.40
C PRO A 44 -13.51 -2.86 13.70
N PHE A 45 -12.67 -1.86 13.41
CA PHE A 45 -13.06 -0.62 12.76
C PHE A 45 -12.80 -0.68 11.24
N PRO A 46 -13.77 -0.33 10.39
CA PRO A 46 -13.63 -0.33 8.94
C PRO A 46 -12.83 0.88 8.46
N ARG A 47 -11.50 0.80 8.59
CA ARG A 47 -10.55 1.86 8.22
C ARG A 47 -10.31 1.89 6.71
N ALA A 48 -9.08 1.69 6.22
CA ALA A 48 -8.78 1.75 4.79
C ALA A 48 -9.73 0.82 4.00
N ARG A 49 -10.26 1.31 2.87
CA ARG A 49 -11.35 0.64 2.13
C ARG A 49 -11.09 0.30 0.68
N LEU A 50 -10.01 0.83 0.12
CA LEU A 50 -9.63 0.63 -1.28
C LEU A 50 -8.36 -0.19 -1.32
N VAL A 51 -8.45 -1.39 -1.88
CA VAL A 51 -7.28 -2.19 -2.25
C VAL A 51 -7.07 -1.98 -3.74
N ASN A 52 -6.05 -1.22 -4.12
CA ASN A 52 -5.83 -0.88 -5.52
C ASN A 52 -5.24 -2.07 -6.29
N VAL A 53 -5.17 -1.91 -7.62
CA VAL A 53 -4.67 -2.93 -8.55
C VAL A 53 -3.26 -3.40 -8.17
N ARG A 54 -2.35 -2.49 -7.75
CA ARG A 54 -0.98 -2.86 -7.38
C ARG A 54 -0.92 -3.74 -6.13
N SER A 55 -1.72 -3.44 -5.10
CA SER A 55 -1.82 -4.30 -3.93
C SER A 55 -2.43 -5.66 -4.27
N MET A 56 -3.42 -5.70 -5.16
CA MET A 56 -4.00 -6.97 -5.64
C MET A 56 -3.00 -7.82 -6.42
N GLU A 57 -2.03 -7.24 -7.13
CA GLU A 57 -0.93 -8.00 -7.76
C GLU A 57 -0.03 -8.66 -6.70
N ILE A 58 0.25 -7.96 -5.61
CA ILE A 58 1.04 -8.48 -4.49
C ILE A 58 0.26 -9.61 -3.79
N PHE A 59 -1.03 -9.41 -3.56
CA PHE A 59 -1.91 -10.42 -2.96
C PHE A 59 -2.18 -11.62 -3.88
N ARG A 60 -2.15 -11.44 -5.20
CA ARG A 60 -2.19 -12.54 -6.17
C ARG A 60 -0.96 -13.41 -6.03
N ARG A 61 0.23 -12.80 -5.91
CA ARG A 61 1.46 -13.56 -5.65
C ARG A 61 1.45 -14.27 -4.31
N LEU A 62 0.86 -13.67 -3.27
CA LEU A 62 0.65 -14.34 -1.98
C LEU A 62 -0.44 -15.43 -2.00
N GLY A 63 -1.16 -15.61 -3.12
CA GLY A 63 -2.21 -16.63 -3.25
C GLY A 63 -3.52 -16.29 -2.53
N VAL A 64 -3.72 -15.02 -2.13
CA VAL A 64 -4.88 -14.57 -1.35
C VAL A 64 -5.80 -13.60 -2.10
N ALA A 65 -5.44 -13.17 -3.31
CA ALA A 65 -6.25 -12.25 -4.10
C ALA A 65 -7.68 -12.75 -4.34
N GLU A 66 -7.87 -14.03 -4.70
CA GLU A 66 -9.21 -14.59 -4.94
C GLU A 66 -10.08 -14.55 -3.68
N ARG A 67 -9.52 -14.89 -2.52
CA ARG A 67 -10.21 -14.82 -1.23
C ARG A 67 -10.57 -13.38 -0.86
N ILE A 68 -9.68 -12.43 -1.12
CA ILE A 68 -9.94 -11.00 -0.92
C ILE A 68 -11.08 -10.53 -1.83
N THR A 69 -11.05 -10.88 -3.12
CA THR A 69 -12.09 -10.53 -4.09
C THR A 69 -13.44 -11.15 -3.72
N ALA A 70 -13.46 -12.41 -3.30
CA ALA A 70 -14.69 -13.10 -2.89
C ALA A 70 -15.34 -12.48 -1.65
N ALA A 71 -14.54 -11.88 -0.76
CA ALA A 71 -15.00 -11.18 0.43
C ALA A 71 -15.23 -9.67 0.21
N ALA A 72 -14.94 -9.15 -0.98
CA ALA A 72 -15.08 -7.73 -1.29
C ALA A 72 -16.48 -7.38 -1.81
N PHE A 73 -16.74 -6.08 -1.92
CA PHE A 73 -17.93 -5.60 -2.60
C PHE A 73 -17.88 -5.93 -4.10
N ALA A 74 -19.07 -6.13 -4.68
CA ALA A 74 -19.21 -6.35 -6.11
C ALA A 74 -18.69 -5.14 -6.93
N PRO A 75 -18.22 -5.35 -8.19
CA PRO A 75 -17.54 -4.31 -8.97
C PRO A 75 -18.32 -3.00 -9.17
N GLU A 76 -19.65 -3.04 -9.14
CA GLU A 76 -20.51 -1.86 -9.22
C GLU A 76 -20.33 -0.86 -8.07
N TYR A 77 -19.79 -1.31 -6.93
CA TYR A 77 -19.36 -0.45 -5.81
C TYR A 77 -18.02 0.26 -6.08
N GLY A 78 -17.30 -0.05 -7.16
CA GLY A 78 -16.13 0.68 -7.64
C GLY A 78 -16.46 2.07 -8.18
N ARG A 79 -17.30 2.83 -7.48
CA ARG A 79 -17.81 4.14 -7.88
C ARG A 79 -17.85 5.09 -6.70
N VAL A 80 -17.62 6.35 -6.99
CA VAL A 80 -17.84 7.47 -6.07
C VAL A 80 -19.01 8.30 -6.58
N ARG A 81 -19.88 8.73 -5.66
CA ARG A 81 -21.03 9.60 -5.95
C ARG A 81 -20.98 10.86 -5.10
N PHE A 82 -21.45 11.95 -5.66
CA PHE A 82 -21.56 13.26 -5.00
C PHE A 82 -23.02 13.69 -4.99
N ARG A 83 -23.53 13.96 -3.78
CA ARG A 83 -24.92 14.33 -3.50
C ARG A 83 -24.96 15.50 -2.53
N ASP A 84 -26.10 16.17 -2.41
CA ASP A 84 -26.26 17.22 -1.39
C ASP A 84 -26.35 16.63 0.01
N THR A 85 -27.24 15.66 0.13
CA THR A 85 -27.49 14.76 1.26
C THR A 85 -27.56 13.34 0.70
N LEU A 86 -27.50 12.29 1.52
CA LEU A 86 -27.52 10.93 0.97
C LEU A 86 -28.79 10.65 0.14
N CYS A 87 -29.93 11.21 0.56
CA CYS A 87 -31.23 11.02 -0.07
C CYS A 87 -31.44 11.87 -1.34
N ALA A 88 -30.56 12.84 -1.61
CA ALA A 88 -30.64 13.68 -2.79
C ALA A 88 -30.15 12.95 -4.06
N PRO A 89 -30.55 13.40 -5.26
CA PRO A 89 -29.96 12.91 -6.51
C PRO A 89 -28.45 13.16 -6.58
N ASP A 90 -27.76 12.33 -7.38
CA ASP A 90 -26.37 12.60 -7.74
C ASP A 90 -26.30 13.88 -8.56
N PHE A 91 -25.52 14.85 -8.11
CA PHE A 91 -25.11 15.94 -8.99
C PHE A 91 -23.85 15.57 -9.77
N ALA A 92 -23.10 14.57 -9.31
CA ALA A 92 -22.07 13.91 -10.10
C ALA A 92 -21.56 12.58 -9.52
N GLY A 93 -20.63 11.94 -10.24
CA GLY A 93 -19.92 10.77 -9.78
C GLY A 93 -18.88 10.29 -10.79
N ALA A 94 -17.99 9.40 -10.34
CA ALA A 94 -16.91 8.85 -11.15
C ALA A 94 -16.69 7.36 -10.84
N ALA A 95 -16.23 6.61 -11.85
CA ALA A 95 -15.74 5.25 -11.64
C ALA A 95 -14.35 5.28 -11.02
N MET A 96 -14.08 4.34 -10.11
CA MET A 96 -12.73 4.06 -9.62
C MET A 96 -12.00 3.20 -10.67
N VAL A 97 -10.98 3.77 -11.31
CA VAL A 97 -10.24 3.09 -12.39
C VAL A 97 -9.52 1.86 -11.83
N GLY A 98 -9.62 0.73 -12.56
CA GLY A 98 -9.05 -0.55 -12.14
C GLY A 98 -9.83 -1.28 -11.05
N VAL A 99 -10.94 -0.73 -10.54
CA VAL A 99 -11.79 -1.38 -9.53
C VAL A 99 -13.13 -1.77 -10.14
N ARG A 100 -13.80 -0.82 -10.78
CA ARG A 100 -15.12 -1.07 -11.39
C ARG A 100 -15.04 -2.03 -12.58
N ALA A 101 -13.92 -1.99 -13.28
CA ALA A 101 -13.65 -2.80 -14.44
C ALA A 101 -12.15 -3.09 -14.51
N ALA A 102 -11.81 -4.17 -15.21
CA ALA A 102 -10.43 -4.49 -15.52
C ALA A 102 -9.77 -3.39 -16.36
N VAL A 103 -8.45 -3.29 -16.20
CA VAL A 103 -7.57 -2.41 -16.96
C VAL A 103 -6.59 -3.28 -17.74
N ALA A 104 -6.15 -2.82 -18.90
CA ALA A 104 -5.26 -3.62 -19.76
C ALA A 104 -3.86 -3.79 -19.17
N GLU A 105 -3.51 -3.00 -18.16
CA GLU A 105 -2.18 -2.88 -17.58
C GLU A 105 -1.94 -3.80 -16.38
N SER A 106 -2.92 -4.64 -16.01
CA SER A 106 -2.83 -5.57 -14.89
C SER A 106 -3.71 -6.83 -15.08
N PRO A 107 -3.28 -8.01 -14.58
CA PRO A 107 -4.11 -9.22 -14.64
C PRO A 107 -5.22 -9.26 -13.59
N VAL A 108 -5.29 -8.27 -12.70
CA VAL A 108 -6.23 -8.24 -11.57
C VAL A 108 -6.98 -6.92 -11.53
N VAL A 109 -8.12 -6.93 -10.85
CA VAL A 109 -8.88 -5.74 -10.49
C VAL A 109 -8.62 -5.39 -9.03
N GLY A 110 -8.57 -4.10 -8.73
CA GLY A 110 -8.70 -3.59 -7.37
C GLY A 110 -10.10 -3.85 -6.82
N VAL A 111 -10.23 -3.75 -5.50
CA VAL A 111 -11.49 -4.05 -4.80
C VAL A 111 -11.81 -3.00 -3.75
N VAL A 112 -13.11 -2.85 -3.47
CA VAL A 112 -13.59 -2.13 -2.28
C VAL A 112 -13.80 -3.17 -1.18
N THR A 113 -13.01 -3.09 -0.11
CA THR A 113 -13.10 -3.94 1.08
C THR A 113 -12.47 -3.22 2.26
N SER A 114 -13.07 -3.34 3.44
CA SER A 114 -12.57 -2.65 4.63
C SER A 114 -11.44 -3.43 5.32
N GLN A 115 -10.57 -2.69 6.00
CA GLN A 115 -9.39 -3.21 6.67
C GLN A 115 -9.70 -4.38 7.63
N ASP A 116 -10.79 -4.32 8.40
CA ASP A 116 -11.25 -5.37 9.31
C ASP A 116 -11.59 -6.70 8.61
N ARG A 117 -11.86 -6.66 7.30
CA ARG A 117 -12.11 -7.84 6.46
C ARG A 117 -10.87 -8.32 5.72
N LEU A 118 -9.99 -7.39 5.37
CA LEU A 118 -8.70 -7.68 4.75
C LEU A 118 -7.75 -8.37 5.75
N GLU A 119 -7.63 -7.83 6.97
CA GLU A 119 -6.67 -8.28 7.98
C GLU A 119 -6.77 -9.78 8.31
N PRO A 120 -7.96 -10.39 8.51
CA PRO A 120 -8.08 -11.83 8.75
C PRO A 120 -7.52 -12.68 7.59
N THR A 121 -7.71 -12.23 6.35
CA THR A 121 -7.17 -12.93 5.17
C THR A 121 -5.66 -12.83 5.10
N LEU A 122 -5.08 -11.66 5.44
CA LEU A 122 -3.63 -11.47 5.51
C LEU A 122 -2.99 -12.21 6.71
N LEU A 123 -3.69 -12.29 7.85
CA LEU A 123 -3.27 -13.08 9.00
C LEU A 123 -3.25 -14.57 8.66
N ALA A 124 -4.22 -15.06 7.90
CA ALA A 124 -4.27 -16.46 7.47
C ALA A 124 -3.28 -16.78 6.32
N ALA A 125 -2.67 -15.78 5.69
CA ALA A 125 -1.78 -15.96 4.54
C ALA A 125 -0.42 -16.59 4.87
N ALA A 126 -0.09 -16.70 6.16
CA ALA A 126 1.22 -17.16 6.63
C ALA A 126 1.10 -17.78 8.03
N GLY A 127 1.93 -18.78 8.34
CA GLY A 127 1.91 -19.53 9.61
C GLY A 127 2.86 -19.00 10.69
N GLY A 128 3.71 -18.03 10.37
CA GLY A 128 4.70 -17.45 11.28
C GLY A 128 4.10 -16.81 12.52
N GLU A 129 4.88 -16.77 13.60
CA GLU A 129 4.41 -16.39 14.94
C GLU A 129 3.88 -14.95 15.00
N VAL A 130 2.71 -14.79 15.64
CA VAL A 130 2.08 -13.50 15.94
C VAL A 130 1.75 -13.43 17.43
N ARG A 131 2.23 -12.40 18.12
CA ARG A 131 1.91 -12.11 19.52
C ARG A 131 1.00 -10.89 19.64
N PHE A 132 -0.30 -11.14 19.74
CA PHE A 132 -1.28 -10.13 20.10
C PHE A 132 -1.15 -9.74 21.59
N GLY A 133 -1.64 -8.55 21.94
CA GLY A 133 -1.52 -7.99 23.29
C GLY A 133 -0.09 -7.66 23.72
N THR A 134 0.86 -7.65 22.80
CA THR A 134 2.29 -7.46 23.06
C THR A 134 2.78 -6.22 22.32
N GLY A 135 3.11 -5.17 23.07
CA GLY A 135 3.60 -3.91 22.51
C GLY A 135 5.12 -3.76 22.67
N LEU A 136 5.78 -3.14 21.68
CA LEU A 136 7.16 -2.70 21.85
C LEU A 136 7.19 -1.46 22.74
N VAL A 137 8.07 -1.45 23.76
CA VAL A 137 8.22 -0.33 24.69
C VAL A 137 9.60 0.31 24.70
N ALA A 138 10.63 -0.46 24.32
CA ALA A 138 12.00 0.05 24.15
C ALA A 138 12.72 -0.69 23.02
N LEU A 139 13.69 -0.01 22.43
CA LEU A 139 14.49 -0.49 21.31
C LEU A 139 15.91 0.05 21.45
N GLU A 140 16.91 -0.82 21.35
CA GLU A 140 18.32 -0.46 21.41
C GLU A 140 19.08 -1.20 20.31
N GLU A 141 19.83 -0.46 19.48
CA GLU A 141 20.67 -1.06 18.45
C GLU A 141 21.99 -1.54 19.05
N GLU A 142 22.41 -2.74 18.66
CA GLU A 142 23.66 -3.37 19.03
C GLU A 142 24.46 -3.71 17.75
N PRO A 143 25.78 -4.03 17.84
CA PRO A 143 26.62 -4.22 16.64
C PRO A 143 26.06 -5.20 15.60
N GLU A 144 25.42 -6.27 16.05
CA GLU A 144 24.91 -7.34 15.18
C GLU A 144 23.38 -7.47 15.19
N GLY A 145 22.64 -6.50 15.73
CA GLY A 145 21.19 -6.63 15.85
C GLY A 145 20.53 -5.48 16.59
N VAL A 146 19.29 -5.69 16.98
CA VAL A 146 18.49 -4.74 17.74
C VAL A 146 17.85 -5.52 18.87
N VAL A 147 17.98 -5.04 20.10
CA VAL A 147 17.30 -5.59 21.26
C VAL A 147 16.02 -4.80 21.49
N ALA A 148 14.89 -5.47 21.31
CA ALA A 148 13.56 -4.95 21.60
C ALA A 148 13.09 -5.42 22.97
N VAL A 149 12.54 -4.51 23.76
CA VAL A 149 11.79 -4.84 24.98
C VAL A 149 10.31 -4.81 24.64
N LEU A 150 9.68 -5.96 24.81
CA LEU A 150 8.26 -6.18 24.59
C LEU A 150 7.53 -6.20 25.92
N ALA A 151 6.33 -5.63 25.99
CA ALA A 151 5.47 -5.66 27.15
C ALA A 151 4.17 -6.39 26.83
N ASP A 152 3.86 -7.43 27.62
CA ASP A 152 2.55 -8.07 27.63
C ASP A 152 1.56 -7.14 28.34
N GLY A 153 0.58 -6.62 27.60
CA GLY A 153 -0.41 -5.67 28.11
C GLY A 153 -1.34 -6.24 29.19
N ALA A 154 -1.49 -7.56 29.29
CA ALA A 154 -2.34 -8.20 30.29
C ALA A 154 -1.58 -8.55 31.58
N ARG A 155 -0.29 -8.90 31.48
CA ARG A 155 0.52 -9.40 32.61
C ARG A 155 1.55 -8.41 33.12
N GLY A 156 1.84 -7.35 32.36
CA GLY A 156 2.92 -6.41 32.63
C GLY A 156 4.33 -7.02 32.52
N ALA A 157 4.42 -8.31 32.16
CA ALA A 157 5.67 -9.01 31.96
C ALA A 157 6.43 -8.40 30.78
N ARG A 158 7.73 -8.19 30.96
CA ARG A 158 8.61 -7.68 29.92
C ARG A 158 9.51 -8.80 29.43
N THR A 159 9.61 -8.94 28.11
CA THR A 159 10.53 -9.89 27.47
C THR A 159 11.49 -9.15 26.55
N ARG A 160 12.71 -9.64 26.43
CA ARG A 160 13.76 -9.12 25.56
C ARG A 160 13.87 -10.00 24.33
N VAL A 161 13.72 -9.43 23.15
CA VAL A 161 13.92 -10.12 21.87
C VAL A 161 15.08 -9.47 21.13
N ARG A 162 16.07 -10.26 20.72
CA ARG A 162 17.12 -9.81 19.82
C ARG A 162 16.70 -10.12 18.38
N ALA A 163 16.65 -9.09 17.54
CA ALA A 163 16.37 -9.21 16.13
C ALA A 163 17.57 -8.80 15.28
N ARG A 164 17.82 -9.41 14.11
CA ARG A 164 18.85 -8.88 13.19
C ARG A 164 18.36 -7.60 12.50
N TYR A 165 17.07 -7.52 12.20
CA TYR A 165 16.40 -6.33 11.68
C TYR A 165 15.02 -6.14 12.31
N VAL A 166 14.55 -4.89 12.33
CA VAL A 166 13.21 -4.52 12.79
C VAL A 166 12.45 -3.82 11.67
N VAL A 167 11.25 -4.30 11.35
CA VAL A 167 10.29 -3.62 10.48
C VAL A 167 9.22 -2.98 11.34
N ALA A 168 9.21 -1.65 11.39
CA ALA A 168 8.25 -0.87 12.14
C ALA A 168 7.05 -0.53 11.25
N ALA A 169 5.94 -1.22 11.50
CA ALA A 169 4.64 -1.03 10.86
C ALA A 169 3.57 -0.69 11.93
N ASP A 170 3.97 0.06 12.97
CA ASP A 170 3.22 0.28 14.22
C ASP A 170 2.26 1.49 14.17
N GLY A 171 1.97 1.98 12.97
CA GLY A 171 0.93 2.97 12.70
C GLY A 171 1.40 4.43 12.84
N ALA A 172 0.45 5.37 12.71
CA ALA A 172 0.77 6.80 12.67
C ALA A 172 1.44 7.31 13.97
N ASN A 173 1.03 6.76 15.11
CA ASN A 173 1.63 7.03 16.42
C ASN A 173 2.77 6.04 16.72
N SER A 174 3.70 5.91 15.78
CA SER A 174 4.80 4.94 15.82
C SER A 174 5.70 5.17 17.02
N THR A 175 5.68 4.22 17.96
CA THR A 175 6.60 4.21 19.10
C THR A 175 8.03 4.00 18.61
N VAL A 176 8.22 3.20 17.56
CA VAL A 176 9.56 2.95 17.02
C VAL A 176 10.15 4.23 16.42
N ARG A 177 9.42 4.95 15.56
CA ARG A 177 9.89 6.21 14.96
C ARG A 177 10.27 7.24 16.03
N ASP A 178 9.42 7.42 17.04
CA ASP A 178 9.63 8.39 18.11
C ASP A 178 10.89 8.01 18.94
N ARG A 179 11.10 6.73 19.23
CA ARG A 179 12.30 6.24 19.92
C ARG A 179 13.59 6.42 19.12
N LEU A 180 13.49 6.32 17.79
CA LEU A 180 14.60 6.62 16.89
C LEU A 180 14.80 8.12 16.67
N GLY A 181 13.97 9.00 17.24
CA GLY A 181 14.07 10.45 17.05
C GLY A 181 14.00 10.86 15.58
N ILE A 182 13.27 10.10 14.76
CA ILE A 182 13.10 10.41 13.34
C ILE A 182 11.95 11.41 13.22
N ALA A 183 12.27 12.62 12.76
CA ALA A 183 11.28 13.66 12.53
C ALA A 183 10.42 13.37 11.29
N THR A 184 9.35 14.15 11.14
CA THR A 184 8.40 14.04 10.03
C THR A 184 8.21 15.38 9.35
N THR A 185 8.06 15.36 8.04
CA THR A 185 7.74 16.52 7.19
C THR A 185 6.33 16.41 6.62
N GLY A 186 5.71 17.53 6.29
CA GLY A 186 4.36 17.58 5.72
C GLY A 186 3.42 18.50 6.53
N PRO A 187 2.14 18.60 6.13
CA PRO A 187 1.19 19.51 6.76
C PRO A 187 0.88 19.22 8.23
N GLY A 188 1.16 18.01 8.74
CA GLY A 188 0.80 17.61 10.08
C GLY A 188 -0.70 17.33 10.22
N ALA A 189 -1.32 17.78 11.31
CA ALA A 189 -2.75 17.61 11.52
C ALA A 189 -3.57 18.52 10.58
N LEU A 190 -4.44 17.91 9.77
CA LEU A 190 -5.35 18.61 8.85
C LEU A 190 -6.73 18.89 9.47
N GLY A 191 -7.05 18.25 10.59
CA GLY A 191 -8.30 18.46 11.33
C GLY A 191 -8.72 17.23 12.12
N GLU A 192 -9.68 17.44 13.03
CA GLU A 192 -10.29 16.36 13.81
C GLU A 192 -11.53 15.83 13.10
N TYR A 193 -11.59 14.51 12.96
CA TYR A 193 -12.67 13.81 12.27
C TYR A 193 -13.27 12.72 13.13
N THR A 194 -14.51 12.39 12.82
CA THR A 194 -15.24 11.31 13.46
C THR A 194 -15.74 10.33 12.42
N THR A 195 -15.55 9.05 12.71
CA THR A 195 -16.21 7.95 12.02
C THR A 195 -17.32 7.40 12.92
N VAL A 196 -18.55 7.41 12.42
CA VAL A 196 -19.74 6.84 13.07
C VAL A 196 -20.15 5.60 12.30
N VAL A 197 -20.07 4.44 12.92
CA VAL A 197 -20.63 3.17 12.42
C VAL A 197 -22.06 3.06 12.92
N PHE A 198 -23.00 2.82 12.01
CA PHE A 198 -24.42 2.79 12.32
C PHE A 198 -25.19 1.82 11.42
N ASP A 199 -26.35 1.38 11.89
CA ASP A 199 -27.33 0.62 11.11
C ASP A 199 -28.49 1.52 10.68
N ALA A 200 -28.91 1.38 9.44
CA ALA A 200 -30.06 2.05 8.85
C ALA A 200 -30.45 1.38 7.52
N ASP A 201 -31.74 1.35 7.19
CA ASP A 201 -32.20 0.98 5.85
C ASP A 201 -32.02 2.16 4.89
N LEU A 202 -30.93 2.14 4.13
CA LEU A 202 -30.61 3.11 3.08
C LEU A 202 -30.82 2.53 1.67
N ALA A 203 -31.41 1.33 1.56
CA ALA A 203 -31.66 0.68 0.27
C ALA A 203 -32.45 1.56 -0.71
N PRO A 204 -33.47 2.35 -0.29
CA PRO A 204 -34.23 3.21 -1.21
C PRO A 204 -33.38 4.19 -2.04
N TRP A 205 -32.22 4.61 -1.53
CA TRP A 205 -31.35 5.59 -2.20
C TRP A 205 -30.06 5.00 -2.77
N CYS A 206 -29.68 3.80 -2.33
CA CYS A 206 -28.37 3.23 -2.61
C CYS A 206 -28.41 1.90 -3.36
N ALA A 207 -29.46 1.08 -3.23
CA ALA A 207 -29.51 -0.27 -3.82
C ALA A 207 -29.42 -0.26 -5.36
N HIS A 208 -30.13 0.66 -6.02
CA HIS A 208 -30.08 0.81 -7.50
C HIS A 208 -28.95 1.75 -7.97
N GLN A 209 -28.22 2.36 -7.04
CA GLN A 209 -27.12 3.27 -7.31
C GLN A 209 -25.92 2.98 -6.39
N PRO A 210 -25.36 1.76 -6.42
CA PRO A 210 -24.27 1.37 -5.53
C PRO A 210 -23.04 2.25 -5.78
N ALA A 211 -22.31 2.49 -4.70
CA ALA A 211 -21.05 3.21 -4.66
C ALA A 211 -20.28 2.81 -3.40
N GLY A 212 -18.96 2.74 -3.49
CA GLY A 212 -18.08 2.50 -2.35
C GLY A 212 -18.01 3.72 -1.43
N VAL A 213 -18.26 4.92 -1.98
CA VAL A 213 -18.33 6.18 -1.23
C VAL A 213 -19.40 7.10 -1.82
N TYR A 214 -20.23 7.65 -0.95
CA TYR A 214 -21.16 8.74 -1.24
C TYR A 214 -20.67 10.00 -0.51
N PHE A 215 -20.04 10.93 -1.22
CA PHE A 215 -19.71 12.24 -0.68
C PHE A 215 -20.97 13.11 -0.66
N THR A 216 -21.17 13.77 0.47
CA THR A 216 -22.27 14.72 0.68
C THR A 216 -21.72 16.07 1.11
N ALA A 217 -22.57 17.10 1.12
CA ALA A 217 -22.22 18.36 1.75
C ALA A 217 -21.91 18.17 3.25
N PHE A 218 -22.44 17.15 3.90
CA PHE A 218 -22.36 16.94 5.35
C PHE A 218 -21.46 15.75 5.76
N GLY A 219 -20.43 15.45 4.96
CA GLY A 219 -19.53 14.31 5.22
C GLY A 219 -19.63 13.26 4.11
N SER A 220 -19.23 12.03 4.39
CA SER A 220 -19.36 10.91 3.46
C SER A 220 -20.00 9.69 4.11
N PHE A 221 -20.71 8.92 3.29
CA PHE A 221 -21.29 7.63 3.68
C PHE A 221 -20.59 6.52 2.91
N THR A 222 -20.33 5.41 3.60
CA THR A 222 -19.75 4.22 3.00
C THR A 222 -20.50 2.98 3.51
N PRO A 223 -20.95 2.07 2.64
CA PRO A 223 -21.69 0.87 3.05
C PRO A 223 -20.77 -0.11 3.77
N LEU A 224 -21.23 -0.87 4.76
CA LEU A 224 -20.48 -1.96 5.41
C LEU A 224 -21.22 -3.27 5.09
N TYR A 225 -20.61 -4.17 4.30
CA TYR A 225 -21.23 -5.35 3.70
C TYR A 225 -20.19 -6.50 3.69
N PRO A 226 -20.57 -7.80 3.71
CA PRO A 226 -21.91 -8.41 3.59
C PRO A 226 -22.87 -8.44 4.78
N GLU A 227 -22.50 -7.96 5.97
CA GLU A 227 -23.30 -8.19 7.18
C GLU A 227 -24.27 -7.06 7.58
N GLY A 228 -24.29 -5.95 6.84
CA GLY A 228 -25.14 -4.80 7.10
C GLY A 228 -24.41 -3.64 7.78
N GLY A 229 -25.03 -2.46 7.68
CA GLY A 229 -24.55 -1.23 8.31
C GLY A 229 -23.83 -0.27 7.37
N TRP A 230 -23.46 0.87 7.93
CA TRP A 230 -22.90 2.02 7.25
C TRP A 230 -21.87 2.70 8.13
N ALA A 231 -20.91 3.39 7.51
CA ALA A 231 -20.05 4.33 8.19
C ALA A 231 -20.26 5.73 7.62
N TRP A 232 -20.51 6.69 8.50
CA TRP A 232 -20.48 8.12 8.20
C TRP A 232 -19.14 8.69 8.69
N PHE A 233 -18.49 9.46 7.83
CA PHE A 233 -17.25 10.17 8.12
C PHE A 233 -17.47 11.67 7.94
N GLY A 234 -17.08 12.46 8.94
CA GLY A 234 -17.22 13.92 8.90
C GLY A 234 -16.38 14.63 9.95
N PRO A 235 -16.33 15.97 9.90
CA PRO A 235 -15.59 16.77 10.86
C PRO A 235 -16.14 16.55 12.27
N THR A 236 -15.25 16.43 13.25
CA THR A 236 -15.63 16.37 14.66
C THR A 236 -16.21 17.72 15.07
N PRO A 237 -17.40 17.77 15.69
CA PRO A 237 -18.01 19.02 16.12
C PRO A 237 -17.21 19.71 17.24
N ASP A 238 -17.17 21.04 17.21
CA ASP A 238 -16.64 21.86 18.30
C ASP A 238 -17.59 21.83 19.51
N GLY A 239 -17.03 21.70 20.73
CA GLY A 239 -17.75 21.85 21.99
C GLY A 239 -17.51 20.74 23.01
N ASN A 240 -17.83 21.02 24.29
CA ASN A 240 -17.56 20.13 25.43
C ASN A 240 -18.70 19.11 25.72
N GLY A 241 -19.79 19.14 24.96
CA GLY A 241 -20.93 18.23 25.14
C GLY A 241 -20.77 16.90 24.42
N ARG A 242 -21.55 15.87 24.81
CA ARG A 242 -21.66 14.62 24.02
C ARG A 242 -22.47 14.91 22.75
N PRO A 243 -21.90 14.80 21.54
CA PRO A 243 -22.66 15.09 20.32
C PRO A 243 -23.78 14.07 20.11
N ASP A 244 -24.95 14.53 19.64
CA ASP A 244 -26.00 13.64 19.11
C ASP A 244 -25.58 13.12 17.73
N TRP A 245 -24.89 11.98 17.72
CA TRP A 245 -24.41 11.34 16.50
C TRP A 245 -25.56 10.82 15.63
N SER A 246 -26.62 10.30 16.23
CA SER A 246 -27.80 9.80 15.50
C SER A 246 -28.46 10.95 14.74
N GLY A 247 -28.72 12.08 15.42
CA GLY A 247 -29.26 13.29 14.79
C GLY A 247 -28.37 13.89 13.71
N ARG A 248 -27.04 13.88 13.90
CA ARG A 248 -26.08 14.37 12.88
C ARG A 248 -26.06 13.50 11.63
N VAL A 249 -26.02 12.17 11.79
CA VAL A 249 -26.07 11.25 10.67
C VAL A 249 -27.41 11.39 9.95
N SER A 250 -28.54 11.42 10.67
CA SER A 250 -29.87 11.64 10.07
C SER A 250 -29.99 12.99 9.34
N HIS A 251 -29.36 14.06 9.84
CA HIS A 251 -29.29 15.33 9.12
C HIS A 251 -28.53 15.21 7.80
N ALA A 252 -27.40 14.48 7.80
CA ALA A 252 -26.62 14.22 6.60
C ALA A 252 -27.32 13.28 5.59
N LEU A 253 -28.27 12.45 6.06
CA LEU A 253 -29.14 11.65 5.19
C LEU A 253 -30.07 12.55 4.36
N GLY A 254 -30.71 13.55 4.98
CA GLY A 254 -31.48 14.58 4.30
C GLY A 254 -32.75 15.00 5.03
N ALA A 255 -33.25 16.21 4.74
CA ALA A 255 -34.48 16.72 5.35
C ALA A 255 -35.70 15.89 4.90
N GLY A 256 -36.56 15.52 5.85
CA GLY A 256 -37.79 14.75 5.59
C GLY A 256 -37.61 13.22 5.58
N THR A 257 -36.42 12.71 5.90
CA THR A 257 -36.24 11.28 6.13
C THR A 257 -36.70 10.90 7.55
N GLU A 258 -37.53 9.85 7.66
CA GLU A 258 -37.87 9.22 8.94
C GLU A 258 -36.79 8.23 9.40
N VAL A 259 -35.74 8.02 8.59
CA VAL A 259 -34.66 7.08 8.89
C VAL A 259 -33.79 7.61 10.04
N ARG A 260 -33.79 6.86 11.14
CA ARG A 260 -32.92 7.08 12.27
C ARG A 260 -31.70 6.16 12.19
N ALA A 261 -30.51 6.75 12.27
CA ALA A 261 -29.27 5.98 12.38
C ALA A 261 -29.15 5.35 13.78
N ASP A 262 -29.11 4.02 13.84
CA ASP A 262 -28.78 3.28 15.06
C ASP A 262 -27.27 3.21 15.23
N VAL A 263 -26.72 4.04 16.12
CA VAL A 263 -25.27 4.22 16.24
C VAL A 263 -24.65 3.05 17.00
N VAL A 264 -23.86 2.25 16.30
CA VAL A 264 -23.15 1.09 16.83
C VAL A 264 -21.81 1.50 17.44
N ARG A 265 -21.07 2.39 16.78
CA ARG A 265 -19.73 2.79 17.23
C ARG A 265 -19.34 4.19 16.78
N VAL A 266 -18.54 4.87 17.58
CA VAL A 266 -17.98 6.19 17.26
C VAL A 266 -16.47 6.18 17.52
N GLN A 267 -15.69 6.69 16.57
CA GLN A 267 -14.26 6.88 16.71
C GLN A 267 -13.87 8.29 16.31
N HIS A 268 -13.25 9.00 17.24
CA HIS A 268 -12.59 10.28 16.99
C HIS A 268 -11.14 10.04 16.60
N TRP A 269 -10.65 10.77 15.62
CA TRP A 269 -9.28 10.66 15.17
C TRP A 269 -8.82 11.94 14.46
N SER A 270 -7.52 12.22 14.59
CA SER A 270 -6.88 13.33 13.89
C SER A 270 -6.46 12.87 12.50
N MET A 271 -6.89 13.59 11.46
CA MET A 271 -6.45 13.35 10.10
C MET A 271 -5.06 13.97 9.92
N THR A 272 -4.03 13.15 10.01
CA THR A 272 -2.62 13.59 9.89
C THR A 272 -2.06 13.31 8.50
N ALA A 273 -1.20 14.22 8.04
CA ALA A 273 -0.51 14.15 6.76
C ALA A 273 0.99 14.40 6.98
N TYR A 274 1.81 13.35 6.90
CA TYR A 274 3.26 13.47 7.02
C TYR A 274 4.02 12.34 6.32
N VAL A 275 5.32 12.57 6.09
CA VAL A 275 6.33 11.59 5.68
C VAL A 275 7.53 11.71 6.63
N ALA A 276 8.02 10.59 7.14
CA ALA A 276 9.23 10.53 7.96
C ALA A 276 10.45 10.99 7.15
N GLU A 277 11.34 11.76 7.76
CA GLU A 277 12.56 12.26 7.10
C GLU A 277 13.53 11.14 6.70
N ARG A 278 13.42 9.98 7.37
CA ARG A 278 14.16 8.76 7.08
C ARG A 278 13.24 7.56 7.19
N LEU A 279 13.38 6.63 6.26
CA LEU A 279 12.71 5.33 6.29
C LEU A 279 13.59 4.25 6.92
N ARG A 280 14.89 4.51 7.06
CA ARG A 280 15.84 3.58 7.69
C ARG A 280 16.75 4.29 8.68
N ARG A 281 16.98 3.66 9.83
CA ARG A 281 18.08 3.97 10.74
C ARG A 281 18.75 2.69 11.19
N GLY A 282 19.98 2.46 10.71
CA GLY A 282 20.74 1.25 11.02
C GLY A 282 19.99 -0.02 10.59
N ARG A 283 19.63 -0.85 11.57
CA ARG A 283 18.88 -2.11 11.40
C ARG A 283 17.36 -1.98 11.53
N VAL A 284 16.83 -0.77 11.65
CA VAL A 284 15.40 -0.50 11.81
C VAL A 284 14.83 0.21 10.58
N LEU A 285 13.75 -0.32 10.01
CA LEU A 285 13.11 0.17 8.79
C LEU A 285 11.63 0.49 9.07
N LEU A 286 11.18 1.71 8.76
CA LEU A 286 9.81 2.18 8.93
C LEU A 286 8.98 1.89 7.67
N ALA A 287 7.76 1.37 7.79
CA ALA A 287 6.85 1.06 6.68
C ALA A 287 5.40 1.43 6.99
N GLY A 288 4.62 1.78 5.96
CA GLY A 288 3.22 2.20 6.12
C GLY A 288 3.09 3.48 6.95
N ASP A 289 2.01 3.62 7.73
CA ASP A 289 1.73 4.83 8.52
C ASP A 289 2.85 5.23 9.51
N ALA A 290 3.71 4.29 9.92
CA ALA A 290 4.90 4.61 10.73
C ALA A 290 5.87 5.52 9.96
N ALA A 291 5.98 5.30 8.65
CA ALA A 291 6.76 6.07 7.70
C ALA A 291 5.96 7.24 7.10
N HIS A 292 4.72 7.04 6.68
CA HIS A 292 3.92 8.07 6.00
C HIS A 292 2.45 7.95 6.35
N ALA A 293 1.94 8.91 7.12
CA ALA A 293 0.50 9.02 7.34
C ALA A 293 -0.11 9.88 6.23
N VAL A 294 -1.04 9.30 5.49
CA VAL A 294 -1.64 9.92 4.31
C VAL A 294 -3.15 10.07 4.54
N PRO A 295 -3.76 11.23 4.22
CA PRO A 295 -5.21 11.41 4.29
C PRO A 295 -5.96 10.33 3.50
N PRO A 296 -7.15 9.90 3.96
CA PRO A 296 -7.86 8.76 3.36
C PRO A 296 -8.41 9.04 1.95
N ILE A 297 -8.42 10.31 1.54
CA ILE A 297 -9.03 10.76 0.30
C ILE A 297 -8.19 10.32 -0.90
N GLY A 298 -8.70 9.33 -1.64
CA GLY A 298 -8.00 8.64 -2.73
C GLY A 298 -7.58 7.21 -2.39
N GLY A 299 -7.67 6.79 -1.12
CA GLY A 299 -7.41 5.41 -0.71
C GLY A 299 -5.97 4.95 -0.92
N LEU A 300 -4.99 5.85 -0.76
CA LEU A 300 -3.61 5.59 -1.17
C LEU A 300 -2.72 5.02 -0.05
N GLY A 301 -2.91 5.43 1.21
CA GLY A 301 -1.98 5.15 2.32
C GLY A 301 -1.69 3.66 2.55
N MET A 302 -2.73 2.84 2.74
CA MET A 302 -2.56 1.39 2.94
C MET A 302 -1.83 0.73 1.76
N ASN A 303 -2.17 1.11 0.53
CA ASN A 303 -1.56 0.53 -0.67
C ASN A 303 -0.07 0.91 -0.80
N ALA A 304 0.29 2.15 -0.45
CA ALA A 304 1.68 2.57 -0.38
C ALA A 304 2.45 1.75 0.67
N GLY A 305 1.85 1.49 1.83
CA GLY A 305 2.45 0.63 2.86
C GLY A 305 2.61 -0.84 2.45
N VAL A 306 1.63 -1.41 1.73
CA VAL A 306 1.75 -2.77 1.14
C VAL A 306 2.91 -2.82 0.15
N ALA A 307 3.09 -1.78 -0.67
CA ALA A 307 4.23 -1.65 -1.58
C ALA A 307 5.57 -1.49 -0.84
N ASP A 308 5.61 -0.83 0.32
CA ASP A 308 6.82 -0.75 1.16
C ASP A 308 7.23 -2.14 1.65
N ALA A 309 6.29 -2.91 2.20
CA ALA A 309 6.54 -4.27 2.66
C ALA A 309 7.06 -5.16 1.53
N HIS A 310 6.51 -4.99 0.33
CA HIS A 310 6.92 -5.72 -0.86
C HIS A 310 8.32 -5.35 -1.38
N ASN A 311 8.67 -4.07 -1.33
CA ASN A 311 10.02 -3.60 -1.65
C ASN A 311 11.06 -4.08 -0.61
N LEU A 312 10.68 -4.13 0.67
CA LEU A 312 11.56 -4.54 1.76
C LEU A 312 11.84 -6.04 1.83
N ALA A 313 10.83 -6.88 1.64
CA ALA A 313 10.90 -8.30 1.98
C ALA A 313 12.04 -9.03 1.24
N TRP A 314 12.18 -8.80 -0.07
CA TRP A 314 13.23 -9.45 -0.86
C TRP A 314 14.63 -8.93 -0.53
N LYS A 315 14.77 -7.66 -0.17
CA LYS A 315 16.05 -7.05 0.23
C LYS A 315 16.51 -7.61 1.57
N LEU A 316 15.60 -7.72 2.53
CA LEU A 316 15.86 -8.36 3.82
C LEU A 316 16.23 -9.83 3.64
N ALA A 317 15.48 -10.56 2.80
CA ALA A 317 15.81 -11.94 2.47
C ALA A 317 17.23 -12.07 1.88
N GLY A 318 17.60 -11.19 0.96
CA GLY A 318 18.93 -11.23 0.33
C GLY A 318 20.08 -10.98 1.27
N VAL A 319 19.93 -10.01 2.17
CA VAL A 319 20.94 -9.74 3.19
C VAL A 319 21.03 -10.87 4.21
N LEU A 320 19.89 -11.42 4.65
CA LEU A 320 19.84 -12.48 5.66
C LEU A 320 20.30 -13.85 5.12
N GLN A 321 20.14 -14.09 3.82
CA GLN A 321 20.57 -15.33 3.15
C GLN A 321 21.96 -15.23 2.50
N GLY A 322 22.57 -14.03 2.51
CA GLY A 322 23.97 -13.83 2.10
C GLY A 322 24.21 -13.68 0.60
N TRP A 323 23.17 -13.48 -0.22
CA TRP A 323 23.32 -13.20 -1.65
C TRP A 323 23.23 -11.70 -1.99
N ALA A 324 22.99 -10.85 -1.00
CA ALA A 324 23.08 -9.38 -1.11
C ALA A 324 23.83 -8.76 0.06
N GLU A 325 24.48 -7.63 -0.20
CA GLU A 325 25.19 -6.85 0.81
C GLU A 325 24.21 -6.00 1.64
N PRO A 326 24.52 -5.67 2.90
CA PRO A 326 23.67 -4.81 3.74
C PRO A 326 23.35 -3.44 3.13
N ALA A 327 24.19 -2.93 2.22
CA ALA A 327 23.99 -1.69 1.48
C ALA A 327 22.74 -1.72 0.58
N LEU A 328 22.28 -2.90 0.15
CA LEU A 328 21.02 -3.04 -0.58
C LEU A 328 19.83 -2.44 0.19
N LEU A 329 19.85 -2.52 1.53
CA LEU A 329 18.77 -1.96 2.36
C LEU A 329 18.71 -0.43 2.32
N ASP A 330 19.78 0.27 1.92
CA ASP A 330 19.75 1.74 1.76
C ASP A 330 18.85 2.14 0.60
N THR A 331 18.76 1.29 -0.43
CA THR A 331 17.87 1.54 -1.57
C THR A 331 16.40 1.51 -1.19
N TYR A 332 16.02 0.95 -0.03
CA TYR A 332 14.63 1.06 0.44
C TYR A 332 14.21 2.51 0.62
N GLU A 333 15.03 3.31 1.30
CA GLU A 333 14.75 4.73 1.52
C GLU A 333 14.80 5.48 0.20
N THR A 334 15.85 5.28 -0.62
CA THR A 334 16.00 5.94 -1.92
C THR A 334 14.82 5.67 -2.86
N GLU A 335 14.25 4.47 -2.84
CA GLU A 335 13.15 4.08 -3.72
C GLU A 335 11.76 4.47 -3.18
N ARG A 336 11.54 4.35 -1.87
CA ARG A 336 10.20 4.49 -1.28
C ARG A 336 9.91 5.88 -0.72
N LEU A 337 10.93 6.64 -0.31
CA LEU A 337 10.73 7.98 0.23
C LEU A 337 10.16 8.96 -0.82
N PRO A 338 10.66 9.00 -2.09
CA PRO A 338 10.06 9.85 -3.12
C PRO A 338 8.60 9.47 -3.41
N VAL A 339 8.29 8.17 -3.43
CA VAL A 339 6.93 7.67 -3.63
C VAL A 339 6.01 8.10 -2.49
N ALA A 340 6.48 8.04 -1.25
CA ALA A 340 5.73 8.49 -0.07
C ALA A 340 5.40 9.99 -0.14
N HIS A 341 6.37 10.83 -0.54
CA HIS A 341 6.15 12.26 -0.74
C HIS A 341 5.13 12.54 -1.85
N GLU A 342 5.23 11.87 -2.98
CA GLU A 342 4.32 12.05 -4.10
C GLU A 342 2.89 11.61 -3.74
N THR A 343 2.77 10.47 -3.05
CA THR A 343 1.50 9.96 -2.51
C THR A 343 0.88 10.95 -1.53
N LEU A 344 1.67 11.50 -0.60
CA LEU A 344 1.23 12.50 0.37
C LEU A 344 0.73 13.77 -0.35
N ARG A 345 1.54 14.30 -1.27
CA ARG A 345 1.22 15.50 -2.04
C ARG A 345 -0.11 15.34 -2.77
N GLN A 346 -0.32 14.21 -3.45
CA GLN A 346 -1.57 13.94 -4.15
C GLN A 346 -2.76 13.79 -3.21
N ALA A 347 -2.62 13.07 -2.09
CA ALA A 347 -3.71 12.88 -1.14
C ALA A 347 -4.11 14.17 -0.41
N VAL A 348 -3.13 15.02 -0.08
CA VAL A 348 -3.38 16.36 0.49
C VAL A 348 -4.11 17.24 -0.52
N ALA A 349 -3.66 17.27 -1.78
CA ALA A 349 -4.35 17.99 -2.84
C ALA A 349 -5.80 17.50 -3.02
N ASN A 350 -6.00 16.17 -3.02
CA ASN A 350 -7.32 15.56 -3.10
C ASN A 350 -8.23 15.98 -1.93
N THR A 351 -7.67 16.01 -0.72
CA THR A 351 -8.39 16.41 0.49
C THR A 351 -8.83 17.87 0.43
N HIS A 352 -7.94 18.79 0.03
CA HIS A 352 -8.29 20.20 -0.14
C HIS A 352 -9.41 20.40 -1.16
N LEU A 353 -9.33 19.72 -2.32
CA LEU A 353 -10.36 19.79 -3.35
C LEU A 353 -11.72 19.28 -2.84
N LEU A 354 -11.74 18.15 -2.14
CA LEU A 354 -12.98 17.62 -1.55
C LEU A 354 -13.60 18.62 -0.56
N LEU A 355 -12.79 19.19 0.34
CA LEU A 355 -13.27 20.16 1.32
C LEU A 355 -13.79 21.44 0.66
N GLN A 356 -13.13 21.92 -0.40
CA GLN A 356 -13.62 23.05 -1.20
C GLN A 356 -14.99 22.76 -1.81
N VAL A 357 -15.17 21.60 -2.44
CA VAL A 357 -16.46 21.17 -3.01
C VAL A 357 -17.54 21.09 -1.93
N GLN A 358 -17.25 20.49 -0.77
CA GLN A 358 -18.21 20.40 0.33
C GLN A 358 -18.60 21.77 0.87
N ASN A 359 -17.64 22.69 1.04
CA ASN A 359 -17.90 24.02 1.58
C ASN A 359 -18.71 24.88 0.62
N LEU A 360 -18.33 24.92 -0.67
CA LEU A 360 -19.10 25.60 -1.71
C LEU A 360 -20.53 25.07 -1.77
N ARG A 361 -20.70 23.74 -1.68
CA ARG A 361 -22.04 23.16 -1.74
C ARG A 361 -22.89 23.49 -0.51
N LYS A 362 -22.30 23.51 0.70
CA LYS A 362 -23.00 23.99 1.91
C LYS A 362 -23.47 25.44 1.76
N GLU A 363 -22.64 26.32 1.18
CA GLU A 363 -22.99 27.73 0.97
C GLU A 363 -24.11 27.91 -0.05
N GLN A 364 -24.07 27.14 -1.15
CA GLN A 364 -25.13 27.12 -2.15
C GLN A 364 -26.46 26.64 -1.56
N LEU A 365 -26.44 25.56 -0.77
CA LEU A 365 -27.64 25.06 -0.08
C LEU A 365 -28.21 26.07 0.91
N ARG A 366 -27.37 26.85 1.61
CA ARG A 366 -27.81 27.93 2.53
C ARG A 366 -28.41 29.13 1.80
N SER A 367 -27.85 29.49 0.64
CA SER A 367 -28.29 30.63 -0.16
C SER A 367 -29.44 30.31 -1.12
N GLY A 368 -29.81 29.03 -1.27
CA GLY A 368 -30.79 28.58 -2.26
C GLY A 368 -30.26 28.60 -3.70
N SER A 369 -28.93 28.73 -3.88
CA SER A 369 -28.30 28.71 -5.20
C SER A 369 -28.27 27.29 -5.77
N SER A 370 -28.72 27.15 -7.01
CA SER A 370 -28.62 25.91 -7.79
C SER A 370 -27.49 25.94 -8.81
N ALA A 371 -26.54 26.87 -8.67
CA ALA A 371 -25.42 26.98 -9.60
C ALA A 371 -24.66 25.64 -9.65
N PRO A 372 -24.31 25.14 -10.85
CA PRO A 372 -23.54 23.91 -10.95
C PRO A 372 -22.22 24.12 -10.21
N VAL A 373 -21.89 23.19 -9.30
CA VAL A 373 -20.51 23.11 -8.80
C VAL A 373 -19.73 22.48 -9.93
N GLU A 374 -18.86 23.25 -10.56
CA GLU A 374 -17.85 22.67 -11.43
C GLU A 374 -16.94 21.84 -10.54
N LEU A 375 -17.01 20.55 -10.76
CA LEU A 375 -16.25 19.63 -9.94
C LEU A 375 -14.87 19.53 -10.59
N PRO A 376 -13.78 19.61 -9.83
CA PRO A 376 -12.42 19.76 -10.37
C PRO A 376 -11.91 18.55 -11.19
N TRP A 377 -12.77 17.59 -11.54
CA TRP A 377 -12.38 16.28 -12.07
C TRP A 377 -12.17 16.32 -13.58
N SER A 378 -10.93 16.61 -13.95
CA SER A 378 -10.33 15.80 -15.01
C SER A 378 -10.11 14.38 -14.48
N GLU A 379 -9.93 13.42 -15.38
CA GLU A 379 -9.62 11.99 -15.12
C GLU A 379 -8.62 11.77 -13.96
N ARG A 380 -7.75 12.75 -13.68
CA ARG A 380 -6.70 12.83 -12.66
C ARG A 380 -7.02 12.38 -11.22
N TYR A 381 -8.26 12.52 -10.74
CA TYR A 381 -8.56 12.23 -9.32
C TYR A 381 -8.78 10.74 -9.04
N PHE A 382 -9.38 10.00 -9.98
CA PHE A 382 -9.69 8.57 -9.86
C PHE A 382 -9.03 7.70 -10.93
N ALA A 383 -8.52 8.30 -12.02
CA ALA A 383 -7.54 7.69 -12.92
C ALA A 383 -6.14 8.00 -12.39
N GLN A 384 -5.81 7.37 -11.27
CA GLN A 384 -4.48 7.44 -10.64
C GLN A 384 -3.61 6.26 -11.04
N LEU A 385 -3.86 5.63 -12.20
CA LEU A 385 -3.06 4.48 -12.63
C LEU A 385 -1.58 4.85 -12.72
N GLY A 386 -1.23 6.09 -13.10
CA GLY A 386 0.16 6.56 -13.08
C GLY A 386 0.76 6.53 -11.67
N LEU A 387 0.02 6.93 -10.64
CA LEU A 387 0.47 6.83 -9.24
C LEU A 387 0.48 5.38 -8.70
N VAL A 388 -0.47 4.55 -9.16
CA VAL A 388 -0.65 3.18 -8.67
C VAL A 388 0.33 2.19 -9.32
N LEU A 389 0.57 2.30 -10.62
CA LEU A 389 1.38 1.37 -11.42
C LEU A 389 2.65 2.02 -12.00
N GLY A 390 2.67 3.35 -12.16
CA GLY A 390 3.76 4.09 -12.78
C GLY A 390 4.87 4.53 -11.84
N THR A 391 5.06 3.84 -10.72
CA THR A 391 6.22 4.07 -9.84
C THR A 391 7.51 3.77 -10.60
N VAL A 392 8.47 4.69 -10.51
CA VAL A 392 9.81 4.57 -11.08
C VAL A 392 10.84 4.68 -9.98
N TYR A 393 11.76 3.72 -9.94
CA TYR A 393 12.87 3.69 -8.99
C TYR A 393 14.16 4.14 -9.65
N ASP A 394 14.84 5.10 -9.01
CA ASP A 394 16.20 5.50 -9.32
C ASP A 394 17.04 5.39 -8.04
N SER A 395 17.96 4.43 -7.99
CA SER A 395 18.74 4.06 -6.81
C SER A 395 20.02 3.34 -7.21
N ALA A 396 20.89 3.03 -6.24
CA ALA A 396 22.05 2.18 -6.49
C ALA A 396 21.69 0.74 -6.93
N ALA A 397 20.44 0.30 -6.72
CA ALA A 397 19.96 -0.98 -7.23
C ALA A 397 19.43 -0.89 -8.67
N VAL A 398 19.14 0.31 -9.17
CA VAL A 398 18.65 0.52 -10.54
C VAL A 398 18.72 1.99 -10.92
N HIS A 399 19.37 2.32 -12.04
CA HIS A 399 19.40 3.69 -12.55
C HIS A 399 18.29 3.92 -13.55
N ALA A 400 17.41 4.88 -13.25
CA ALA A 400 16.34 5.29 -14.14
C ALA A 400 16.57 6.72 -14.64
N ARG A 401 15.96 7.05 -15.79
CA ARG A 401 15.89 8.46 -16.22
C ARG A 401 14.79 9.15 -15.41
N PRO A 402 15.00 10.41 -14.98
CA PRO A 402 13.95 11.15 -14.30
C PRO A 402 12.73 11.30 -15.21
N GLU A 403 11.57 10.87 -14.73
CA GLU A 403 10.27 11.09 -15.38
C GLU A 403 9.32 11.71 -14.36
N VAL A 404 8.55 12.72 -14.78
CA VAL A 404 7.48 13.29 -13.95
C VAL A 404 6.27 12.36 -14.08
N PRO A 405 5.78 11.75 -12.99
CA PRO A 405 4.62 10.88 -13.06
C PRO A 405 3.40 11.65 -13.60
N GLY A 406 2.81 11.12 -14.67
CA GLY A 406 1.50 11.54 -15.14
C GLY A 406 0.38 10.88 -14.35
N THR A 407 -0.87 11.29 -14.62
CA THR A 407 -2.05 10.61 -14.06
C THR A 407 -2.36 9.30 -14.78
N GLU A 408 -2.08 9.26 -16.08
CA GLU A 408 -2.13 8.05 -16.89
C GLU A 408 -0.88 7.19 -16.69
N TYR A 409 -1.05 5.88 -16.72
CA TYR A 409 0.06 4.94 -16.73
C TYR A 409 0.37 4.52 -18.16
N VAL A 410 1.61 4.73 -18.59
CA VAL A 410 2.12 4.22 -19.87
C VAL A 410 3.05 3.05 -19.58
N PRO A 411 2.67 1.81 -19.94
CA PRO A 411 3.51 0.65 -19.69
C PRO A 411 4.86 0.75 -20.41
N THR A 412 5.95 0.57 -19.66
CA THR A 412 7.31 0.60 -20.19
C THR A 412 8.21 -0.37 -19.44
N ALA A 413 9.11 -1.05 -20.17
CA ALA A 413 10.09 -1.97 -19.59
C ALA A 413 11.49 -1.36 -19.49
N ARG A 414 11.57 -0.05 -19.21
CA ARG A 414 12.82 0.62 -18.88
C ARG A 414 13.26 0.24 -17.46
N PRO A 415 14.58 0.19 -17.18
CA PRO A 415 15.08 0.05 -15.82
C PRO A 415 14.42 1.06 -14.86
N GLY A 416 14.04 0.58 -13.69
CA GLY A 416 13.38 1.35 -12.63
C GLY A 416 11.85 1.26 -12.67
N HIS A 417 11.25 0.86 -13.79
CA HIS A 417 9.79 0.77 -13.92
C HIS A 417 9.26 -0.61 -13.53
N ARG A 418 8.00 -0.67 -13.09
CA ARG A 418 7.24 -1.91 -12.94
C ARG A 418 7.17 -2.66 -14.28
N LEU A 419 7.43 -3.97 -14.29
CA LEU A 419 7.27 -4.84 -15.44
C LEU A 419 5.85 -4.70 -16.02
N PRO A 420 5.69 -4.35 -17.30
CA PRO A 420 4.38 -4.34 -17.95
C PRO A 420 3.67 -5.69 -17.88
N HIS A 421 2.36 -5.64 -17.69
CA HIS A 421 1.52 -6.83 -17.77
C HIS A 421 1.24 -7.17 -19.23
N HIS A 422 1.47 -8.42 -19.60
CA HIS A 422 0.88 -9.06 -20.77
C HIS A 422 0.41 -10.47 -20.42
N TRP A 423 -0.65 -10.93 -21.08
CA TRP A 423 -1.09 -12.33 -21.02
C TRP A 423 -0.20 -13.20 -21.89
N LEU A 424 0.54 -14.14 -21.30
CA LEU A 424 1.33 -15.16 -22.00
C LEU A 424 0.45 -16.32 -22.45
N THR A 425 -0.56 -16.64 -21.64
CA THR A 425 -1.70 -17.53 -21.94
C THR A 425 -2.96 -16.86 -21.37
N PRO A 426 -4.18 -17.37 -21.65
CA PRO A 426 -5.42 -16.77 -21.13
C PRO A 426 -5.48 -16.64 -19.59
N ASP A 427 -4.70 -17.44 -18.87
CA ASP A 427 -4.68 -17.54 -17.41
C ASP A 427 -3.33 -17.15 -16.77
N ARG A 428 -2.30 -16.89 -17.58
CA ARG A 428 -0.94 -16.60 -17.10
C ARG A 428 -0.44 -15.24 -17.57
N SER A 429 -0.19 -14.35 -16.63
CA SER A 429 0.45 -13.07 -16.87
C SER A 429 1.98 -13.18 -16.88
N THR A 430 2.66 -12.25 -17.56
CA THR A 430 4.09 -11.95 -17.34
C THR A 430 4.44 -11.70 -15.87
N LEU A 431 3.52 -11.16 -15.07
CA LEU A 431 3.72 -10.96 -13.63
C LEU A 431 3.70 -12.28 -12.84
N ASP A 432 3.05 -13.32 -13.37
CA ASP A 432 3.00 -14.66 -12.74
C ASP A 432 4.31 -15.45 -12.98
N ALA A 433 5.21 -14.97 -13.83
CA ALA A 433 6.56 -15.52 -13.99
C ALA A 433 7.56 -15.03 -12.91
N LEU A 434 7.13 -14.11 -12.05
CA LEU A 434 7.92 -13.57 -10.96
C LEU A 434 7.68 -14.39 -9.69
N GLY A 435 8.72 -14.58 -8.89
CA GLY A 435 8.65 -15.30 -7.62
C GLY A 435 9.70 -14.82 -6.63
N GLU A 436 10.14 -15.71 -5.75
CA GLU A 436 11.21 -15.49 -4.79
C GLU A 436 12.61 -15.63 -5.45
N TRP A 437 12.79 -14.92 -6.57
CA TRP A 437 13.98 -14.90 -7.40
C TRP A 437 14.00 -13.66 -8.32
N PHE A 438 15.17 -13.36 -8.87
CA PHE A 438 15.29 -12.51 -10.06
C PHE A 438 14.81 -13.29 -11.29
N THR A 439 14.16 -12.61 -12.25
CA THR A 439 13.70 -13.24 -13.48
C THR A 439 14.39 -12.62 -14.70
N VAL A 440 15.01 -13.45 -15.53
CA VAL A 440 15.44 -13.07 -16.88
C VAL A 440 14.32 -13.44 -17.85
N LEU A 441 13.59 -12.45 -18.36
CA LEU A 441 12.58 -12.66 -19.42
C LEU A 441 13.24 -12.46 -20.79
N THR A 442 13.19 -13.48 -21.66
CA THR A 442 13.92 -13.46 -22.93
C THR A 442 13.28 -14.36 -24.01
N PRO A 443 13.27 -13.95 -25.30
CA PRO A 443 12.89 -14.84 -26.40
C PRO A 443 13.92 -15.94 -26.70
N ASP A 444 15.15 -15.83 -26.19
CA ASP A 444 16.23 -16.79 -26.44
C ASP A 444 16.84 -17.30 -25.12
N PRO A 445 16.18 -18.22 -24.41
CA PRO A 445 16.58 -18.61 -23.05
C PRO A 445 17.88 -19.44 -23.00
N GLY A 446 18.33 -20.02 -24.11
CA GLY A 446 19.49 -20.91 -24.16
C GLY A 446 20.77 -20.28 -23.62
N PRO A 447 21.24 -19.16 -24.22
CA PRO A 447 22.43 -18.44 -23.76
C PRO A 447 22.34 -17.96 -22.31
N TRP A 448 21.18 -17.46 -21.88
CA TRP A 448 20.98 -16.95 -20.52
C TRP A 448 21.03 -18.05 -19.46
N ARG A 449 20.46 -19.24 -19.74
CA ARG A 449 20.51 -20.39 -18.82
C ARG A 449 21.94 -20.87 -18.56
N GLN A 450 22.82 -20.80 -19.56
CA GLN A 450 24.24 -21.15 -19.40
C GLN A 450 24.99 -20.18 -18.47
N HIS A 451 24.44 -18.99 -18.25
CA HIS A 451 25.03 -17.92 -17.46
C HIS A 451 24.32 -17.67 -16.13
N ALA A 452 23.23 -18.39 -15.85
CA ALA A 452 22.50 -18.37 -14.60
C ALA A 452 23.26 -19.12 -13.48
N THR A 453 24.53 -18.78 -13.30
CA THR A 453 25.43 -19.37 -12.31
C THR A 453 25.87 -18.30 -11.31
N GLY A 454 25.56 -18.51 -10.04
CA GLY A 454 25.89 -17.56 -8.96
C GLY A 454 25.09 -17.83 -7.67
N PRO A 455 25.33 -17.04 -6.61
CA PRO A 455 24.63 -17.20 -5.34
C PRO A 455 23.19 -16.66 -5.36
N TRP A 456 22.81 -15.94 -6.41
CA TRP A 456 21.49 -15.31 -6.52
C TRP A 456 20.40 -16.31 -6.89
N PRO A 457 19.20 -16.21 -6.28
CA PRO A 457 18.03 -16.93 -6.77
C PRO A 457 17.63 -16.33 -8.12
N LEU A 458 17.78 -17.10 -9.20
CA LEU A 458 17.58 -16.62 -10.57
C LEU A 458 16.78 -17.64 -11.39
N HIS A 459 15.76 -17.15 -12.09
CA HIS A 459 14.94 -17.92 -13.02
C HIS A 459 15.03 -17.34 -14.43
N VAL A 460 15.16 -18.20 -15.44
CA VAL A 460 15.13 -17.78 -16.86
C VAL A 460 13.78 -18.17 -17.45
N GLU A 461 12.97 -17.15 -17.70
CA GLU A 461 11.63 -17.27 -18.24
C GLU A 461 11.63 -17.07 -19.76
N PRO A 462 11.18 -18.06 -20.55
CA PRO A 462 10.96 -17.89 -21.97
C PRO A 462 9.85 -16.87 -22.23
N LEU A 463 10.12 -15.92 -23.13
CA LEU A 463 9.17 -14.93 -23.60
C LEU A 463 8.81 -15.24 -25.06
N PRO A 464 7.53 -15.42 -25.42
CA PRO A 464 7.19 -15.65 -26.81
C PRO A 464 7.56 -14.44 -27.69
N GLY A 465 7.93 -14.68 -28.95
CA GLY A 465 8.53 -13.66 -29.82
C GLY A 465 7.63 -12.44 -30.07
N ASP A 466 6.32 -12.64 -30.19
CA ASP A 466 5.33 -11.58 -30.34
C ASP A 466 5.21 -10.67 -29.10
N HIS A 467 5.58 -11.18 -27.92
CA HIS A 467 5.70 -10.38 -26.71
C HIS A 467 7.05 -9.67 -26.62
N ALA A 468 8.13 -10.21 -27.20
CA ALA A 468 9.45 -9.57 -27.21
C ALA A 468 9.41 -8.19 -27.88
N ASP A 469 8.67 -8.06 -28.99
CA ASP A 469 8.49 -6.79 -29.69
C ASP A 469 7.81 -5.71 -28.82
N ARG A 470 6.85 -6.10 -27.97
CA ARG A 470 6.16 -5.17 -27.05
C ARG A 470 7.09 -4.60 -25.98
N TYR A 471 8.15 -5.33 -25.65
CA TYR A 471 9.21 -4.89 -24.75
C TYR A 471 10.40 -4.25 -25.49
N GLY A 472 10.36 -4.18 -26.81
CA GLY A 472 11.45 -3.69 -27.65
C GLY A 472 12.72 -4.54 -27.50
N LEU A 473 12.60 -5.86 -27.53
CA LEU A 473 13.71 -6.80 -27.42
C LEU A 473 13.96 -7.51 -28.75
N SER A 474 15.22 -7.66 -29.15
CA SER A 474 15.58 -8.54 -30.26
C SER A 474 15.26 -10.01 -29.93
N LEU A 475 14.80 -10.76 -30.94
CA LEU A 475 14.62 -12.21 -30.85
C LEU A 475 15.91 -12.96 -30.53
N HIS A 476 17.07 -12.37 -30.84
CA HIS A 476 18.38 -12.92 -30.56
C HIS A 476 19.11 -12.05 -29.55
N GLY A 477 19.31 -12.60 -28.35
CA GLY A 477 20.04 -11.94 -27.26
C GLY A 477 19.29 -10.80 -26.55
N GLY A 478 18.03 -10.51 -26.87
CA GLY A 478 17.24 -9.56 -26.09
C GLY A 478 16.83 -10.14 -24.73
N ALA A 479 16.85 -9.34 -23.65
CA ALA A 479 16.25 -9.74 -22.37
C ALA A 479 15.93 -8.58 -21.43
N LEU A 480 15.09 -8.87 -20.44
CA LEU A 480 14.88 -8.05 -19.25
C LEU A 480 15.36 -8.81 -18.01
N LEU A 481 16.14 -8.15 -17.16
CA LEU A 481 16.34 -8.60 -15.78
C LEU A 481 15.29 -7.90 -14.90
N VAL A 482 14.45 -8.69 -14.25
CA VAL A 482 13.37 -8.21 -13.38
C VAL A 482 13.65 -8.62 -11.94
N ARG A 483 13.54 -7.64 -11.04
CA ARG A 483 13.68 -7.82 -9.59
C ARG A 483 12.54 -8.67 -9.02
N PRO A 484 12.72 -9.26 -7.83
CA PRO A 484 11.64 -10.00 -7.18
C PRO A 484 10.42 -9.13 -6.83
N ASP A 485 10.58 -7.82 -6.70
CA ASP A 485 9.44 -6.90 -6.54
C ASP A 485 8.75 -6.49 -7.86
N GLY A 486 9.18 -7.07 -8.98
CA GLY A 486 8.59 -6.86 -10.30
C GLY A 486 8.98 -5.54 -10.96
N HIS A 487 10.05 -4.88 -10.51
CA HIS A 487 10.63 -3.74 -11.22
C HIS A 487 11.79 -4.21 -12.11
N VAL A 488 11.91 -3.64 -13.30
CA VAL A 488 13.00 -3.94 -14.24
C VAL A 488 14.30 -3.39 -13.67
N ALA A 489 15.31 -4.23 -13.50
CA ALA A 489 16.66 -3.83 -13.08
C ALA A 489 17.56 -3.51 -14.27
N ALA A 490 17.47 -4.29 -15.35
CA ALA A 490 18.28 -4.08 -16.55
C ALA A 490 17.51 -4.53 -17.80
N ARG A 491 17.87 -3.94 -18.94
CA ARG A 491 17.32 -4.29 -20.26
C ARG A 491 18.45 -4.39 -21.27
N TRP A 492 18.44 -5.45 -22.06
CA TRP A 492 19.36 -5.68 -23.17
C TRP A 492 18.57 -5.84 -24.47
N GLU A 493 18.84 -4.99 -25.45
CA GLU A 493 18.08 -4.96 -26.70
C GLU A 493 18.62 -5.94 -27.76
N GLY A 494 19.93 -6.24 -27.77
CA GLY A 494 20.61 -7.20 -28.66
C GLY A 494 22.00 -6.69 -29.14
N PRO A 495 22.84 -7.50 -29.83
CA PRO A 495 22.81 -8.96 -29.99
C PRO A 495 23.75 -9.71 -29.03
N GLN A 496 24.40 -9.07 -28.04
CA GLN A 496 25.20 -9.83 -27.06
C GLN A 496 25.03 -9.36 -25.61
N PRO A 497 24.27 -10.11 -24.81
CA PRO A 497 24.51 -10.29 -23.40
C PRO A 497 25.43 -11.49 -23.19
N SER A 498 26.61 -11.26 -22.64
CA SER A 498 27.48 -12.32 -22.16
C SER A 498 27.17 -12.59 -20.68
N GLY A 499 27.45 -13.78 -20.16
CA GLY A 499 27.32 -14.06 -18.73
C GLY A 499 27.98 -13.01 -17.80
N PRO A 500 29.10 -12.37 -18.18
CA PRO A 500 29.60 -11.17 -17.52
C PRO A 500 28.59 -10.04 -17.34
N ALA A 501 27.78 -9.70 -18.34
CA ALA A 501 26.79 -8.62 -18.26
C ALA A 501 25.66 -8.95 -17.26
N LEU A 502 25.17 -10.19 -17.28
CA LEU A 502 24.18 -10.65 -16.30
C LEU A 502 24.73 -10.59 -14.88
N ARG A 503 25.94 -11.13 -14.66
CA ARG A 503 26.60 -11.10 -13.35
C ARG A 503 26.89 -9.69 -12.88
N ALA A 504 27.33 -8.80 -13.78
CA ALA A 504 27.55 -7.39 -13.46
C ALA A 504 26.25 -6.70 -13.03
N ALA A 505 25.14 -6.93 -13.75
CA ALA A 505 23.84 -6.38 -13.39
C ALA A 505 23.34 -6.91 -12.04
N LEU A 506 23.41 -8.22 -11.80
CA LEU A 506 23.03 -8.81 -10.50
C LEU A 506 23.90 -8.29 -9.37
N THR A 507 25.22 -8.21 -9.58
CA THR A 507 26.16 -7.66 -8.60
C THR A 507 25.84 -6.20 -8.30
N ALA A 508 25.61 -5.36 -9.31
CA ALA A 508 25.25 -3.97 -9.12
C ALA A 508 23.97 -3.84 -8.28
N VAL A 509 22.94 -4.61 -8.64
CA VAL A 509 21.65 -4.62 -7.94
C VAL A 509 21.78 -5.09 -6.48
N THR A 510 22.65 -6.05 -6.18
CA THR A 510 22.68 -6.69 -4.84
C THR A 510 23.82 -6.24 -3.94
N SER A 511 24.89 -5.68 -4.50
CA SER A 511 26.00 -5.14 -3.70
C SER A 511 25.86 -3.64 -3.47
N CYS A 512 25.16 -2.93 -4.36
CA CYS A 512 25.02 -1.47 -4.35
C CYS A 512 26.36 -0.77 -4.03
N ALA A 513 27.45 -1.26 -4.65
CA ALA A 513 28.77 -0.70 -4.45
C ALA A 513 28.73 0.78 -4.86
N ALA A 514 28.89 1.68 -3.89
CA ALA A 514 29.06 3.09 -4.18
C ALA A 514 30.25 3.25 -5.13
N GLU A 515 29.99 3.66 -6.37
CA GLU A 515 31.05 4.17 -7.23
C GLU A 515 31.69 5.36 -6.49
N ARG A 516 32.80 5.09 -5.82
CA ARG A 516 33.73 6.13 -5.34
C ARG A 516 34.45 6.66 -6.57
N CYS A 517 33.75 7.41 -7.40
CA CYS A 517 34.37 8.33 -8.35
C CYS A 517 34.17 9.74 -7.79
N SER A 518 35.09 10.14 -6.91
CA SER A 518 35.36 11.56 -6.67
C SER A 518 36.14 12.12 -7.88
N PRO A 519 35.98 13.42 -8.20
CA PRO A 519 36.19 14.01 -9.53
C PRO A 519 37.60 13.88 -10.10
#